data_AF-A0A4P8EDG0-F1
#
_entry.id   AF-A0A4P8EDG0-F1
#
_cell.length_a   1.000
_cell.length_b   1.000
_cell.length_c   1.000
_cell.angle_alpha   90.00
_cell.angle_beta   90.00
_cell.angle_gamma   90.00
#
_symmetry.space_group_name_H-M   'P 1'
#
loop_
_entity.id
_entity.type
_entity.pdbx_description
1 polymer ?
#
loop_
_entity_poly.entity_id
_entity_poly.type
_entity_poly.pdbx_seq_one_letter_code
_entity_poly.pdbx_strand_id
1 'polypeptide(L)'
;MFRLLALLLWLPLAAHAQTYPEPLSDTVNDYAGLLPPEAEARVAATLQAARDETGVHIVLATINAQADYDYSGRFADFATGWFNAWGIGDEARNDGILILVSKDDREMRIALGRSYDVIWDGRAQRVVDTAMLPAFRDDLYAEGLEAGVQSAIDHLARPFAANEEVTETSGFPAEPWWERLFGPVVFVVIGLFMAFTIFRKRLRDVFDRISACPDCGKRKMEVSREVLLDPGEETDGQGMRHLRCRACGYDHGERFTLPSKAARRKARASSRSGFGGGSSGGGGASGKW
;
A
#
# COMPACT_ATOMS: atom_id res chain seq x y z
N MET A 1 50.76 -9.92 -30.60
CA MET A 1 49.29 -10.11 -30.48
C MET A 1 48.72 -9.83 -29.10
N PHE A 2 49.51 -9.67 -28.03
CA PHE A 2 48.97 -9.39 -26.67
C PHE A 2 48.77 -7.90 -26.32
N ARG A 3 49.29 -6.95 -27.10
CA ARG A 3 49.14 -5.50 -26.84
C ARG A 3 47.82 -4.89 -27.32
N LEU A 4 47.10 -5.55 -28.24
CA LEU A 4 45.81 -5.10 -28.76
C LEU A 4 44.62 -5.50 -27.86
N LEU A 5 44.79 -6.52 -27.00
CA LEU A 5 43.76 -6.97 -26.06
C LEU A 5 43.66 -6.11 -24.79
N ALA A 6 44.71 -5.37 -24.44
CA ALA A 6 44.71 -4.49 -23.26
C ALA A 6 44.03 -3.13 -23.49
N LEU A 7 43.82 -2.72 -24.74
CA LEU A 7 43.15 -1.46 -25.08
C LEU A 7 41.61 -1.56 -25.16
N LEU A 8 41.05 -2.77 -25.15
CA LEU A 8 39.59 -3.00 -25.15
C LEU A 8 38.98 -3.00 -23.74
N LEU A 9 39.80 -2.97 -22.68
CA LEU A 9 39.33 -2.94 -21.28
C LEU A 9 39.10 -1.53 -20.71
N TRP A 10 39.23 -0.50 -21.55
CA TRP A 10 39.03 0.91 -21.20
C TRP A 10 37.86 1.53 -21.98
N LEU A 11 36.83 0.75 -22.29
CA LEU A 11 35.54 1.38 -22.57
C LEU A 11 35.03 1.99 -21.26
N PRO A 12 34.82 3.31 -21.18
CA PRO A 12 34.09 3.88 -20.07
C PRO A 12 32.70 3.24 -20.11
N LEU A 13 32.34 2.47 -19.08
CA LEU A 13 30.92 2.30 -18.81
C LEU A 13 30.40 3.72 -18.60
N ALA A 14 29.62 4.23 -19.55
CA ALA A 14 28.84 5.42 -19.34
C ALA A 14 27.96 5.11 -18.13
N ALA A 15 28.36 5.60 -16.96
CA ALA A 15 27.47 5.70 -15.84
C ALA A 15 26.39 6.68 -16.29
N HIS A 16 25.23 6.16 -16.67
CA HIS A 16 24.05 6.97 -16.86
C HIS A 16 23.73 7.55 -15.49
N ALA A 17 24.17 8.79 -15.26
CA ALA A 17 23.75 9.53 -14.10
C ALA A 17 22.24 9.70 -14.21
N GLN A 18 21.53 9.26 -13.18
CA GLN A 18 20.09 9.51 -13.09
C GLN A 18 19.87 11.01 -13.22
N THR A 19 19.11 11.40 -14.24
CA THR A 19 18.92 12.81 -14.57
C THR A 19 17.59 13.26 -13.98
N TYR A 20 17.67 14.11 -12.96
CA TYR A 20 16.53 14.82 -12.40
C TYR A 20 16.26 16.08 -13.23
N PRO A 21 15.01 16.55 -13.31
CA PRO A 21 14.71 17.76 -14.08
C PRO A 21 15.36 18.98 -13.41
N GLU A 22 15.60 20.02 -14.22
CA GLU A 22 16.03 21.32 -13.70
C GLU A 22 14.87 21.98 -12.94
N PRO A 23 15.10 22.49 -11.72
CA PRO A 23 14.05 23.17 -10.94
C PRO A 23 13.40 24.31 -11.73
N LEU A 24 12.07 24.33 -11.76
CA LEU A 24 11.27 25.46 -12.25
C LEU A 24 11.34 26.65 -11.27
N SER A 25 11.38 26.35 -9.97
CA SER A 25 11.54 27.33 -8.88
C SER A 25 12.14 26.68 -7.63
N ASP A 26 12.45 27.50 -6.63
CA ASP A 26 12.92 27.03 -5.32
C ASP A 26 11.80 26.66 -4.34
N THR A 27 10.52 26.69 -4.76
CA THR A 27 9.38 26.31 -3.92
C THR A 27 8.49 25.26 -4.59
N VAL A 28 7.85 25.61 -5.72
CA VAL A 28 6.91 24.72 -6.44
C VAL A 28 7.47 24.33 -7.80
N ASN A 29 7.40 23.04 -8.10
CA ASN A 29 7.91 22.41 -9.31
C ASN A 29 6.85 21.45 -9.88
N ASP A 30 5.83 21.99 -10.54
CA ASP A 30 4.67 21.22 -11.03
C ASP A 30 4.87 20.72 -12.49
N TYR A 31 5.63 19.64 -12.69
CA TYR A 31 5.85 19.08 -14.04
C TYR A 31 4.63 18.31 -14.57
N ALA A 32 3.72 17.88 -13.68
CA ALA A 32 2.53 17.12 -14.04
C ALA A 32 1.29 18.00 -14.30
N GLY A 33 1.36 19.30 -14.02
CA GLY A 33 0.21 20.21 -14.15
C GLY A 33 -0.93 19.84 -13.21
N LEU A 34 -0.62 19.45 -11.97
CA LEU A 34 -1.62 19.12 -10.94
C LEU A 34 -2.19 20.36 -10.25
N LEU A 35 -1.51 21.50 -10.33
CA LEU A 35 -1.92 22.76 -9.74
C LEU A 35 -2.38 23.74 -10.84
N PRO A 36 -3.61 24.28 -10.74
CA PRO A 36 -3.97 25.48 -11.48
C PRO A 36 -3.02 26.64 -11.15
N PRO A 37 -2.77 27.60 -12.07
CA PRO A 37 -1.82 28.69 -11.85
C PRO A 37 -2.07 29.50 -10.57
N GLU A 38 -3.33 29.72 -10.20
CA GLU A 38 -3.69 30.40 -8.97
C GLU A 38 -3.39 29.58 -7.71
N ALA A 39 -3.49 28.26 -7.77
CA ALA A 39 -3.14 27.36 -6.67
C ALA A 39 -1.62 27.29 -6.51
N GLU A 40 -0.90 27.14 -7.62
CA GLU A 40 0.56 27.16 -7.64
C GLU A 40 1.12 28.44 -7.01
N ALA A 41 0.58 29.61 -7.40
CA ALA A 41 1.00 30.89 -6.83
C ALA A 41 0.72 31.00 -5.32
N ARG A 42 -0.43 30.48 -4.84
CA ARG A 42 -0.74 30.44 -3.40
C ARG A 42 0.22 29.52 -2.66
N VAL A 43 0.45 28.31 -3.16
CA VAL A 43 1.36 27.34 -2.55
C VAL A 43 2.77 27.90 -2.48
N ALA A 44 3.27 28.48 -3.57
CA ALA A 44 4.60 29.11 -3.60
C ALA A 44 4.73 30.23 -2.57
N ALA A 45 3.72 31.11 -2.45
CA ALA A 45 3.71 32.18 -1.45
C ALA A 45 3.69 31.62 -0.02
N THR A 46 2.92 30.57 0.24
CA THR A 46 2.85 29.90 1.55
C THR A 46 4.18 29.23 1.92
N LEU A 47 4.82 28.53 0.97
CA LEU A 47 6.14 27.92 1.18
C LEU A 47 7.22 28.96 1.45
N GLN A 48 7.21 30.07 0.70
CA GLN A 48 8.14 31.17 0.92
C GLN A 48 7.95 31.80 2.30
N ALA A 49 6.70 32.10 2.70
CA ALA A 49 6.42 32.65 4.01
C ALA A 49 6.85 31.72 5.15
N ALA A 50 6.64 30.41 5.00
CA ALA A 50 7.10 29.42 5.98
C ALA A 50 8.63 29.37 6.07
N ARG A 51 9.33 29.48 4.94
CA ARG A 51 10.80 29.56 4.90
C ARG A 51 11.32 30.82 5.58
N ASP A 52 10.68 31.97 5.36
CA ASP A 52 11.04 33.24 6.01
C ASP A 52 10.78 33.20 7.52
N GLU A 53 9.72 32.50 7.95
CA GLU A 53 9.35 32.33 9.37
C GLU A 53 10.27 31.37 10.11
N THR A 54 10.56 30.20 9.51
CA THR A 54 11.18 29.06 10.21
C THR A 54 12.63 28.79 9.79
N GLY A 55 13.06 29.31 8.65
CA GLY A 55 14.31 28.94 7.98
C GLY A 55 14.29 27.59 7.26
N VAL A 56 13.26 26.76 7.47
CA VAL A 56 13.12 25.41 6.90
C VAL A 56 12.81 25.51 5.40
N HIS A 57 13.55 24.77 4.57
CA HIS A 57 13.35 24.75 3.12
C HIS A 57 12.41 23.60 2.73
N ILE A 58 11.20 23.96 2.28
CA ILE A 58 10.16 23.01 1.84
C ILE A 58 9.97 23.17 0.33
N VAL A 59 10.06 22.07 -0.41
CA VAL A 59 9.86 22.03 -1.87
C VAL A 59 8.71 21.09 -2.20
N LEU A 60 7.79 21.55 -3.05
CA LEU A 60 6.75 20.73 -3.66
C LEU A 60 7.15 20.40 -5.10
N ALA A 61 7.16 19.11 -5.46
CA ALA A 61 7.38 18.64 -6.82
C ALA A 61 6.30 17.64 -7.23
N THR A 62 5.84 17.74 -8.48
CA THR A 62 4.91 16.78 -9.08
C THR A 62 5.46 16.26 -10.41
N ILE A 63 5.21 15.00 -10.71
CA ILE A 63 5.60 14.35 -11.96
C ILE A 63 4.49 13.41 -12.46
N ASN A 64 4.50 13.07 -13.75
CA ASN A 64 3.58 12.07 -14.28
C ASN A 64 3.99 10.68 -13.77
N ALA A 65 5.17 10.18 -14.17
CA ALA A 65 5.71 8.91 -13.67
C ALA A 65 7.21 9.00 -13.32
N GLN A 66 7.69 8.23 -12.33
CA GLN A 66 9.14 8.10 -12.07
C GLN A 66 9.89 7.45 -13.24
N ALA A 67 9.17 6.65 -14.05
CA ALA A 67 9.71 6.00 -15.24
C ALA A 67 10.10 7.00 -16.33
N ASP A 68 9.54 8.21 -16.34
CA ASP A 68 9.90 9.30 -17.27
C ASP A 68 11.34 9.79 -17.04
N TYR A 69 11.95 9.43 -15.91
CA TYR A 69 13.31 9.78 -15.50
C TYR A 69 14.25 8.56 -15.48
N ASP A 70 13.99 7.58 -16.34
CA ASP A 70 14.76 6.33 -16.48
C ASP A 70 14.91 5.55 -15.16
N TYR A 71 13.93 5.68 -14.25
CA TYR A 71 13.97 5.07 -12.93
C TYR A 71 12.87 4.03 -12.74
N SER A 72 13.26 2.82 -12.31
CA SER A 72 12.36 1.69 -12.10
C SER A 72 12.43 1.09 -10.69
N GLY A 73 13.06 1.79 -9.74
CA GLY A 73 13.24 1.35 -8.36
C GLY A 73 12.06 1.72 -7.45
N ARG A 74 12.32 1.74 -6.15
CA ARG A 74 11.32 2.21 -5.16
C ARG A 74 11.20 3.73 -5.27
N PHE A 75 9.97 4.23 -5.23
CA PHE A 75 9.70 5.67 -5.24
C PHE A 75 10.36 6.40 -4.05
N ALA A 76 10.51 5.70 -2.91
CA ALA A 76 11.23 6.23 -1.77
C ALA A 76 12.68 6.60 -2.09
N ASP A 77 13.39 5.69 -2.76
CA ASP A 77 14.78 5.87 -3.16
C ASP A 77 14.90 6.93 -4.26
N PHE A 78 13.90 7.03 -5.15
CA PHE A 78 13.80 8.08 -6.17
C PHE A 78 13.72 9.48 -5.52
N ALA A 79 12.80 9.67 -4.57
CA ALA A 79 12.62 10.93 -3.87
C ALA A 79 13.87 11.32 -3.05
N THR A 80 14.51 10.36 -2.39
CA THR A 80 15.76 10.60 -1.65
C THR A 80 16.90 11.02 -2.58
N GLY A 81 17.03 10.36 -3.74
CA GLY A 81 18.02 10.76 -4.74
C GLY A 81 17.76 12.18 -5.28
N TRP A 82 16.50 12.51 -5.57
CA TRP A 82 16.10 13.86 -6.01
C TRP A 82 16.40 14.90 -4.95
N PHE A 83 16.00 14.65 -3.70
CA PHE A 83 16.25 15.53 -2.55
C PHE A 83 17.74 15.89 -2.44
N ASN A 84 18.61 14.88 -2.53
CA ASN A 84 20.05 15.07 -2.45
C ASN A 84 20.62 15.76 -3.69
N ALA A 85 20.12 15.45 -4.89
CA ALA A 85 20.57 16.06 -6.13
C ALA A 85 20.29 17.57 -6.16
N TRP A 86 19.16 17.99 -5.59
CA TRP A 86 18.78 19.39 -5.49
C TRP A 86 19.33 20.10 -4.25
N GLY A 87 19.92 19.36 -3.30
CA GLY A 87 20.45 19.94 -2.06
C GLY A 87 19.37 20.64 -1.24
N ILE A 88 18.20 20.00 -1.08
CA ILE A 88 17.06 20.60 -0.37
C ILE A 88 17.38 20.68 1.13
N GLY A 89 17.16 21.85 1.72
CA GLY A 89 17.54 22.16 3.11
C GLY A 89 18.76 23.07 3.23
N ASP A 90 19.07 23.45 4.47
CA ASP A 90 20.34 24.11 4.79
C ASP A 90 21.47 23.07 4.95
N GLU A 91 22.66 23.36 4.43
CA GLU A 91 23.80 22.43 4.46
C GLU A 91 24.25 22.08 5.88
N ALA A 92 24.18 23.04 6.81
CA ALA A 92 24.54 22.82 8.20
C ALA A 92 23.39 22.20 9.00
N ARG A 93 22.16 22.70 8.83
CA ARG A 93 21.01 22.25 9.62
C ARG A 93 20.34 20.98 9.10
N ASN A 94 20.54 20.62 7.83
CA ASN A 94 19.96 19.43 7.19
C ASN A 94 18.46 19.27 7.45
N ASP A 95 17.73 20.37 7.34
CA ASP A 95 16.34 20.56 7.74
C ASP A 95 15.38 20.65 6.53
N GLY A 96 15.79 20.18 5.36
CA GLY A 96 14.95 20.22 4.16
C GLY A 96 13.75 19.28 4.21
N ILE A 97 12.68 19.64 3.49
CA ILE A 97 11.50 18.79 3.26
C ILE A 97 11.17 18.79 1.77
N LEU A 98 11.03 17.60 1.17
CA LEU A 98 10.51 17.44 -0.19
C LEU A 98 9.17 16.73 -0.15
N ILE A 99 8.13 17.37 -0.69
CA ILE A 99 6.85 16.73 -0.98
C ILE A 99 6.87 16.37 -2.47
N LEU A 100 6.92 15.07 -2.79
CA LEU A 100 6.96 14.56 -4.14
C LEU A 100 5.71 13.74 -4.45
N VAL A 101 5.04 14.05 -5.56
CA VAL A 101 3.85 13.33 -6.03
C VAL A 101 4.07 12.84 -7.46
N SER A 102 3.82 11.54 -7.69
CA SER A 102 3.72 10.96 -9.02
C SER A 102 2.29 10.56 -9.31
N LYS A 103 1.71 11.18 -10.33
CA LYS A 103 0.30 11.04 -10.70
C LYS A 103 -0.02 9.63 -11.22
N ASP A 104 0.75 9.16 -12.20
CA ASP A 104 0.47 7.91 -12.92
C ASP A 104 0.88 6.68 -12.10
N ASP A 105 1.91 6.81 -11.26
CA ASP A 105 2.30 5.78 -10.30
C ASP A 105 1.36 5.73 -9.07
N ARG A 106 0.48 6.73 -8.94
CA ARG A 106 -0.38 6.99 -7.77
C ARG A 106 0.37 6.86 -6.45
N GLU A 107 1.55 7.48 -6.40
CA GLU A 107 2.45 7.42 -5.25
C GLU A 107 2.91 8.83 -4.83
N MET A 108 2.93 9.07 -3.53
CA MET A 108 3.38 10.32 -2.92
C MET A 108 4.39 10.04 -1.83
N ARG A 109 5.28 10.99 -1.59
CA ARG A 109 6.29 10.90 -0.53
C ARG A 109 6.61 12.26 0.04
N ILE A 110 6.74 12.31 1.35
CA ILE A 110 7.39 13.40 2.07
C ILE A 110 8.77 12.90 2.48
N ALA A 111 9.83 13.36 1.83
CA ALA A 111 11.21 13.05 2.20
C ALA A 111 11.75 14.13 3.14
N LEU A 112 12.38 13.70 4.23
CA LEU A 112 12.89 14.58 5.27
C LEU A 112 14.42 14.59 5.27
N GLY A 113 15.00 15.75 5.59
CA GLY A 113 16.43 15.92 5.82
C GLY A 113 16.93 15.10 7.00
N ARG A 114 18.25 14.94 7.08
CA ARG A 114 18.90 14.03 8.05
C ARG A 114 18.67 14.42 9.51
N SER A 115 18.39 15.69 9.80
CA SER A 115 18.19 16.15 11.17
C SER A 115 16.82 15.76 11.74
N TYR A 116 15.90 15.30 10.90
CA TYR A 116 14.64 14.69 11.33
C TYR A 116 14.89 13.24 11.74
N ASP A 117 14.66 12.92 13.02
CA ASP A 117 14.67 11.55 13.53
C ASP A 117 13.38 10.76 13.22
N VAL A 118 13.31 9.50 13.65
CA VAL A 118 12.22 8.56 13.38
C VAL A 118 10.83 9.04 13.83
N ILE A 119 10.72 9.92 14.83
CA ILE A 119 9.42 10.46 15.26
C ILE A 119 8.79 11.30 14.15
N TRP A 120 9.63 11.98 13.36
CA TRP A 120 9.20 12.86 12.29
C TRP A 120 8.73 12.09 11.07
N ASP A 121 9.26 10.88 10.84
CA ASP A 121 8.74 9.97 9.82
C ASP A 121 7.27 9.63 10.10
N GLY A 122 6.94 9.32 11.37
CA GLY A 122 5.56 9.07 11.80
C GLY A 122 4.66 10.29 11.65
N ARG A 123 5.17 11.49 11.94
CA ARG A 123 4.43 12.74 11.73
C ARG A 123 4.22 13.05 10.25
N ALA A 124 5.22 12.82 9.40
CA ALA A 124 5.10 12.96 7.96
C ALA A 124 4.07 11.97 7.39
N GLN A 125 4.00 10.75 7.95
CA GLN A 125 2.97 9.78 7.55
C GLN A 125 1.57 10.27 7.91
N ARG A 126 1.42 10.95 9.05
CA ARG A 126 0.16 11.58 9.43
C ARG A 126 -0.24 12.71 8.51
N VAL A 127 0.70 13.53 8.04
CA VAL A 127 0.44 14.53 7.00
C VAL A 127 -0.10 13.85 5.73
N VAL A 128 0.58 12.80 5.25
CA VAL A 128 0.14 12.03 4.08
C VAL A 128 -1.27 11.47 4.29
N ASP A 129 -1.51 10.77 5.40
CA ASP A 129 -2.74 10.03 5.64
C ASP A 129 -3.95 10.93 5.86
N THR A 130 -3.77 12.08 6.54
CA THR A 130 -4.87 12.94 6.98
C THR A 130 -5.10 14.16 6.08
N ALA A 131 -4.07 14.68 5.40
CA ALA A 131 -4.18 15.91 4.62
C ALA A 131 -4.15 15.65 3.10
N MET A 132 -3.37 14.67 2.63
CA MET A 132 -3.18 14.45 1.19
C MET A 132 -4.08 13.32 0.66
N LEU A 133 -3.99 12.15 1.30
CA LEU A 133 -4.60 10.91 0.81
C LEU A 133 -6.13 10.98 0.64
N PRO A 134 -6.92 11.65 1.52
CA PRO A 134 -8.37 11.73 1.35
C PRO A 134 -8.77 12.40 0.04
N ALA A 135 -8.19 13.56 -0.29
CA ALA A 135 -8.49 14.30 -1.51
C ALA A 135 -8.00 13.56 -2.77
N PHE A 136 -6.84 12.90 -2.69
CA PHE A 136 -6.27 12.17 -3.83
C PHE A 136 -7.10 10.96 -4.24
N ARG A 137 -7.82 10.32 -3.29
CA ARG A 137 -8.77 9.23 -3.61
C ARG A 137 -9.90 9.68 -4.53
N ASP A 138 -10.26 10.96 -4.47
CA ASP A 138 -11.31 11.57 -5.27
C ASP A 138 -10.73 12.38 -6.45
N ASP A 139 -9.45 12.17 -6.81
CA ASP A 139 -8.72 12.89 -7.86
C ASP A 139 -8.66 14.43 -7.64
N LEU A 140 -8.85 14.89 -6.41
CA LEU A 140 -8.77 16.31 -6.01
C LEU A 140 -7.32 16.69 -5.66
N TYR A 141 -6.43 16.62 -6.66
CA TYR A 141 -4.98 16.77 -6.47
C TYR A 141 -4.58 18.14 -5.90
N ALA A 142 -5.10 19.23 -6.47
CA ALA A 142 -4.75 20.57 -6.02
C ALA A 142 -5.13 20.81 -4.55
N GLU A 143 -6.31 20.34 -4.13
CA GLU A 143 -6.78 20.44 -2.74
C GLU A 143 -5.89 19.63 -1.80
N GLY A 144 -5.57 18.38 -2.15
CA GLY A 144 -4.69 17.54 -1.34
C GLY A 144 -3.26 18.07 -1.25
N LEU A 145 -2.74 18.71 -2.31
CA LEU A 145 -1.42 19.34 -2.32
C LEU A 145 -1.39 20.60 -1.44
N GLU A 146 -2.38 21.48 -1.57
CA GLU A 146 -2.50 22.68 -0.73
C GLU A 146 -2.63 22.29 0.76
N ALA A 147 -3.50 21.33 1.08
CA ALA A 147 -3.68 20.83 2.44
C ALA A 147 -2.41 20.13 2.97
N GLY A 148 -1.76 19.32 2.14
CA GLY A 148 -0.51 18.63 2.47
C GLY A 148 0.64 19.59 2.79
N VAL A 149 0.80 20.64 1.97
CA VAL A 149 1.80 21.69 2.20
C VAL A 149 1.53 22.42 3.52
N GLN A 150 0.28 22.85 3.75
CA GLN A 150 -0.07 23.55 4.98
C GLN A 150 0.17 22.68 6.22
N SER A 151 -0.24 21.40 6.16
CA SER A 151 -0.06 20.44 7.25
C SER A 151 1.42 20.11 7.49
N ALA A 152 2.24 20.02 6.45
CA ALA A 152 3.69 19.86 6.59
C ALA A 152 4.33 21.07 7.28
N ILE A 153 3.90 22.29 6.96
CA ILE A 153 4.37 23.51 7.64
C ILE A 153 4.00 23.46 9.12
N ASP A 154 2.74 23.19 9.44
CA ASP A 154 2.22 23.26 10.80
C ASP A 154 2.73 22.15 11.72
N HIS A 155 3.01 20.97 11.16
CA HIS A 155 3.32 19.79 11.95
C HIS A 155 4.74 19.27 11.80
N LEU A 156 5.47 19.69 10.78
CA LEU A 156 6.88 19.33 10.56
C LEU A 156 7.78 20.54 10.70
N ALA A 157 7.61 21.57 9.86
CA ALA A 157 8.55 22.69 9.79
C ALA A 157 8.56 23.57 11.04
N ARG A 158 7.39 24.07 11.46
CA ARG A 158 7.28 24.95 12.65
C ARG A 158 7.74 24.28 13.94
N PRO A 159 7.27 23.08 14.30
CA PRO A 159 7.70 22.43 15.55
C PRO A 159 9.19 22.07 15.53
N PHE A 160 9.73 21.70 14.35
CA PHE A 160 11.15 21.40 14.21
C PHE A 160 12.01 22.65 14.41
N ALA A 161 11.68 23.77 13.75
CA ALA A 161 12.39 25.03 13.92
C ALA A 161 12.32 25.58 15.36
N ALA A 162 11.19 25.34 16.04
CA ALA A 162 11.01 25.71 17.44
C ALA A 162 11.69 24.77 18.44
N ASN A 163 12.29 23.65 17.99
CA ASN A 163 12.84 22.58 18.83
C ASN A 163 11.81 22.06 19.87
N GLU A 164 10.56 21.90 19.44
CA GLU A 164 9.49 21.39 20.31
C GLU A 164 9.64 19.88 20.56
N GLU A 165 9.35 19.44 21.78
CA GLU A 165 9.20 18.01 22.08
C GLU A 165 7.88 17.51 21.49
N VAL A 166 7.97 16.82 20.35
CA VAL A 166 6.81 16.28 19.63
C VAL A 166 6.63 14.79 19.85
N THR A 167 5.38 14.33 19.77
CA THR A 167 5.04 12.91 19.59
C THR A 167 4.56 12.71 18.15
N GLU A 168 4.40 11.47 17.69
CA GLU A 168 3.80 11.22 16.36
C GLU A 168 2.39 11.81 16.22
N THR A 169 1.70 12.06 17.33
CA THR A 169 0.28 12.44 17.33
C THR A 169 -0.02 13.89 17.72
N SER A 170 0.94 14.61 18.32
CA SER A 170 0.68 15.96 18.83
C SER A 170 0.36 16.95 17.71
N GLY A 171 -0.70 17.74 17.88
CA GLY A 171 -1.14 18.75 16.92
C GLY A 171 -2.10 18.25 15.82
N PHE A 172 -2.20 16.93 15.61
CA PHE A 172 -3.16 16.36 14.65
C PHE A 172 -4.55 16.20 15.29
N PRO A 173 -5.64 16.38 14.51
CA PRO A 173 -6.98 16.10 15.01
C PRO A 173 -7.09 14.64 15.49
N ALA A 174 -7.79 14.43 16.60
CA ALA A 174 -8.01 13.10 17.12
C ALA A 174 -8.91 12.33 16.15
N GLU A 175 -8.34 11.31 15.51
CA GLU A 175 -9.07 10.28 14.75
C GLU A 175 -10.32 9.84 15.53
N PRO A 176 -11.52 9.99 14.95
CA PRO A 176 -12.72 9.56 15.62
C PRO A 176 -12.65 8.09 16.01
N TRP A 177 -13.11 7.77 17.21
CA TRP A 177 -12.98 6.41 17.76
C TRP A 177 -13.61 5.33 16.87
N TRP A 178 -14.61 5.69 16.04
CA TRP A 178 -15.24 4.77 15.10
C TRP A 178 -14.30 4.37 13.95
N GLU A 179 -13.49 5.28 13.39
CA GLU A 179 -12.54 4.96 12.32
C GLU A 179 -11.45 3.98 12.81
N ARG A 180 -11.00 4.13 14.06
CA ARG A 180 -10.12 3.16 14.72
C ARG A 180 -10.71 1.76 14.86
N LEU A 181 -12.04 1.64 14.96
CA LEU A 181 -12.72 0.36 15.13
C LEU A 181 -13.19 -0.27 13.80
N PHE A 182 -13.42 0.52 12.75
CA PHE A 182 -13.96 0.04 11.48
C PHE A 182 -13.13 -1.09 10.87
N GLY A 183 -11.81 -0.93 10.78
CA GLY A 183 -10.92 -1.97 10.23
C GLY A 183 -10.99 -3.28 11.01
N PRO A 184 -10.65 -3.30 12.32
CA PRO A 184 -10.71 -4.50 13.15
C PRO A 184 -12.10 -5.15 13.16
N VAL A 185 -13.18 -4.37 13.24
CA VAL A 185 -14.55 -4.88 13.25
C VAL A 185 -14.89 -5.57 11.94
N VAL A 186 -14.53 -4.99 10.79
CA VAL A 186 -14.74 -5.63 9.47
C VAL A 186 -13.99 -6.96 9.38
N PHE A 187 -12.74 -7.03 9.83
CA PHE A 187 -11.98 -8.28 9.87
C PHE A 187 -12.61 -9.34 10.78
N VAL A 188 -13.09 -8.94 11.97
CA VAL A 188 -13.78 -9.84 12.91
C VAL A 188 -15.09 -10.34 12.29
N VAL A 189 -15.89 -9.46 11.67
CA VAL A 189 -17.16 -9.84 11.02
C VAL A 189 -16.92 -10.79 9.86
N ILE A 190 -15.94 -10.52 8.99
CA ILE A 190 -15.56 -11.41 7.87
C ILE A 190 -15.05 -12.76 8.40
N GLY A 191 -14.22 -12.75 9.44
CA GLY A 191 -13.70 -13.95 10.09
C GLY A 191 -14.82 -14.79 10.71
N LEU A 192 -15.75 -14.17 11.42
CA LEU A 192 -16.93 -14.81 12.00
C LEU A 192 -17.86 -15.36 10.91
N PHE A 193 -18.06 -14.64 9.80
CA PHE A 193 -18.84 -15.12 8.66
C PHE A 193 -18.20 -16.36 8.03
N MET A 194 -16.89 -16.33 7.77
CA MET A 194 -16.16 -17.51 7.27
C MET A 194 -16.24 -18.69 8.26
N ALA A 195 -16.00 -18.45 9.55
CA ALA A 195 -16.11 -19.46 10.58
C ALA A 195 -17.53 -20.06 10.64
N PHE A 196 -18.57 -19.22 10.53
CA PHE A 196 -19.97 -19.65 10.48
C PHE A 196 -20.26 -20.52 9.25
N THR A 197 -19.78 -20.16 8.06
CA THR A 197 -19.98 -20.98 6.85
C THR A 197 -19.29 -22.35 6.94
N ILE A 198 -18.08 -22.40 7.52
CA ILE A 198 -17.34 -23.64 7.77
C ILE A 198 -18.06 -24.49 8.83
N PHE A 199 -18.48 -23.85 9.92
CA PHE A 199 -19.21 -24.48 11.02
C PHE A 199 -20.55 -25.06 10.56
N ARG A 200 -21.31 -24.34 9.72
CA ARG A 200 -22.54 -24.86 9.09
C ARG A 200 -22.30 -26.11 8.25
N LYS A 201 -21.22 -26.14 7.46
CA LYS A 201 -20.87 -27.32 6.66
C LYS A 201 -20.49 -28.52 7.55
N ARG A 202 -19.66 -28.29 8.57
CA ARG A 202 -19.27 -29.30 9.57
C ARG A 202 -20.47 -29.83 10.36
N LEU A 203 -21.38 -28.96 10.79
CA LEU A 203 -22.60 -29.35 11.49
C LEU A 203 -23.53 -30.19 10.63
N ARG A 204 -23.69 -29.86 9.34
CA ARG A 204 -24.47 -30.67 8.39
C ARG A 204 -23.89 -32.08 8.25
N ASP A 205 -22.58 -32.20 8.09
CA ASP A 205 -21.90 -33.49 7.98
C ASP A 205 -22.05 -34.35 9.26
N VAL A 206 -22.06 -33.72 10.44
CA VAL A 206 -22.28 -34.38 11.73
C VAL A 206 -23.74 -34.78 11.92
N PHE A 207 -24.68 -33.89 11.59
CA PHE A 207 -26.11 -34.16 11.70
C PHE A 207 -26.51 -35.33 10.81
N ASP A 208 -26.07 -35.37 9.55
CA ASP A 208 -26.34 -36.45 8.60
C ASP A 208 -25.87 -37.83 9.10
N ARG A 209 -24.79 -37.87 9.89
CA ARG A 209 -24.26 -39.11 10.49
C ARG A 209 -25.07 -39.56 11.71
N ILE A 210 -25.74 -38.62 12.39
CA ILE A 210 -26.54 -38.85 13.60
C ILE A 210 -28.02 -39.08 13.25
N SER A 211 -28.46 -38.69 12.05
CA SER A 211 -29.80 -38.89 11.52
C SER A 211 -30.25 -40.36 11.60
N ALA A 212 -31.50 -40.57 12.05
CA ALA A 212 -32.15 -41.86 11.91
C ALA A 212 -32.41 -42.14 10.44
N CYS A 213 -32.23 -43.39 10.02
CA CYS A 213 -32.56 -43.79 8.66
C CYS A 213 -34.06 -43.52 8.39
N PRO A 214 -34.43 -42.85 7.29
CA PRO A 214 -35.83 -42.53 7.00
C PRO A 214 -36.69 -43.77 6.74
N ASP A 215 -36.07 -44.89 6.36
CA ASP A 215 -36.75 -46.15 6.04
C ASP A 215 -36.90 -47.07 7.28
N CYS A 216 -35.84 -47.23 8.08
CA CYS A 216 -35.84 -48.18 9.20
C CYS A 216 -35.70 -47.57 10.61
N GLY A 217 -35.53 -46.25 10.72
CA GLY A 217 -35.40 -45.52 11.99
C GLY A 217 -34.09 -45.74 12.78
N LYS A 218 -33.22 -46.66 12.35
CA LYS A 218 -31.96 -46.98 13.06
C LYS A 218 -30.86 -45.95 12.73
N ARG A 219 -30.09 -45.54 13.75
CA ARG A 219 -28.96 -44.59 13.63
C ARG A 219 -27.65 -45.30 13.27
N LYS A 220 -27.60 -45.90 12.07
CA LYS A 220 -26.40 -46.56 11.52
C LYS A 220 -26.09 -46.05 10.10
N MET A 221 -26.14 -44.74 9.92
CA MET A 221 -25.85 -44.09 8.64
C MET A 221 -24.33 -43.94 8.44
N GLU A 222 -23.87 -44.30 7.26
CA GLU A 222 -22.50 -44.15 6.79
C GLU A 222 -22.49 -43.25 5.56
N VAL A 223 -21.53 -42.32 5.53
CA VAL A 223 -21.35 -41.39 4.41
C VAL A 223 -20.11 -41.83 3.65
N SER A 224 -20.26 -42.25 2.40
CA SER A 224 -19.15 -42.52 1.49
C SER A 224 -19.14 -41.50 0.34
N ARG A 225 -17.95 -41.20 -0.18
CA ARG A 225 -17.77 -40.27 -1.31
C ARG A 225 -17.01 -40.99 -2.40
N GLU A 226 -17.51 -40.88 -3.62
CA GLU A 226 -16.88 -41.42 -4.82
C GLU A 226 -16.64 -40.27 -5.81
N VAL A 227 -15.54 -40.35 -6.55
CA VAL A 227 -15.24 -39.40 -7.62
C VAL A 227 -15.67 -40.04 -8.93
N LEU A 228 -16.63 -39.42 -9.62
CA LEU A 228 -17.14 -39.91 -10.91
C LEU A 228 -16.30 -39.38 -12.08
N LEU A 229 -15.84 -38.14 -11.97
CA LEU A 229 -15.01 -37.48 -12.96
C LEU A 229 -13.96 -36.62 -12.26
N ASP A 230 -12.70 -36.90 -12.56
CA ASP A 230 -11.59 -36.10 -12.03
C ASP A 230 -11.58 -34.68 -12.62
N PRO A 231 -11.31 -33.65 -11.80
CA PRO A 231 -11.24 -32.26 -12.25
C PRO A 231 -10.03 -32.01 -13.14
N GLY A 232 -10.27 -31.35 -14.28
CA GLY A 232 -9.25 -30.91 -15.22
C GLY A 232 -8.58 -29.58 -14.83
N GLU A 233 -7.79 -29.02 -15.74
CA GLU A 233 -7.19 -27.69 -15.55
C GLU A 233 -8.26 -26.61 -15.47
N GLU A 234 -9.20 -26.59 -16.42
CA GLU A 234 -10.29 -25.62 -16.48
C GLU A 234 -11.68 -26.24 -16.28
N THR A 235 -11.82 -27.54 -16.50
CA THR A 235 -13.09 -28.26 -16.35
C THR A 235 -13.30 -28.74 -14.92
N ASP A 236 -14.52 -28.54 -14.41
CA ASP A 236 -14.92 -29.07 -13.11
C ASP A 236 -15.10 -30.60 -13.16
N GLY A 237 -14.69 -31.24 -12.08
CA GLY A 237 -14.94 -32.66 -11.85
C GLY A 237 -16.31 -32.89 -11.23
N GLN A 238 -16.73 -34.15 -11.15
CA GLN A 238 -17.99 -34.55 -10.53
C GLN A 238 -17.73 -35.65 -9.50
N GLY A 239 -18.35 -35.54 -8.34
CA GLY A 239 -18.35 -36.55 -7.29
C GLY A 239 -19.77 -36.91 -6.88
N MET A 240 -19.91 -38.08 -6.27
CA MET A 240 -21.18 -38.56 -5.72
C MET A 240 -20.98 -38.89 -4.24
N ARG A 241 -21.89 -38.38 -3.41
CA ARG A 241 -21.94 -38.64 -1.97
C ARG A 241 -23.08 -39.60 -1.71
N HIS A 242 -22.77 -40.77 -1.15
CA HIS A 242 -23.75 -41.78 -0.77
C HIS A 242 -24.01 -41.73 0.74
N LEU A 243 -25.29 -41.73 1.12
CA LEU A 243 -25.75 -41.94 2.48
C LEU A 243 -26.32 -43.35 2.59
N ARG A 244 -25.52 -44.28 3.14
CA ARG A 244 -25.88 -45.69 3.26
C ARG A 244 -26.25 -46.07 4.68
N CYS A 245 -27.37 -46.78 4.87
CA CYS A 245 -27.72 -47.36 6.16
C CYS A 245 -27.17 -48.78 6.28
N ARG A 246 -26.27 -49.02 7.23
CA ARG A 246 -25.71 -50.38 7.49
C ARG A 246 -26.73 -51.37 8.06
N ALA A 247 -27.92 -50.91 8.45
CA ALA A 247 -28.93 -51.76 9.10
C ALA A 247 -30.00 -52.30 8.14
N CYS A 248 -30.41 -51.52 7.13
CA CYS A 248 -31.43 -51.93 6.16
C CYS A 248 -30.98 -51.85 4.69
N GLY A 249 -29.80 -51.28 4.41
CA GLY A 249 -29.29 -51.16 3.04
C GLY A 249 -29.79 -49.96 2.24
N TYR A 250 -30.55 -49.03 2.85
CA TYR A 250 -30.93 -47.76 2.22
C TYR A 250 -29.70 -47.00 1.69
N ASP A 251 -29.72 -46.54 0.43
CA ASP A 251 -28.66 -45.73 -0.19
C ASP A 251 -29.29 -44.53 -0.91
N HIS A 252 -28.90 -43.32 -0.52
CA HIS A 252 -29.27 -42.08 -1.21
C HIS A 252 -28.01 -41.36 -1.70
N GLY A 253 -27.96 -41.09 -3.01
CA GLY A 253 -26.82 -40.47 -3.66
C GLY A 253 -27.08 -39.01 -4.06
N GLU A 254 -26.22 -38.10 -3.62
CA GLU A 254 -26.23 -36.69 -4.04
C GLU A 254 -24.98 -36.37 -4.86
N ARG A 255 -25.14 -35.74 -6.02
CA ARG A 255 -24.02 -35.29 -6.84
C ARG A 255 -23.48 -33.97 -6.31
N PHE A 256 -22.16 -33.80 -6.33
CA PHE A 256 -21.49 -32.55 -6.02
C PHE A 256 -20.38 -32.27 -7.04
N THR A 257 -20.10 -30.99 -7.26
CA THR A 257 -19.05 -30.56 -8.19
C THR A 257 -17.71 -30.41 -7.48
N LEU A 258 -16.65 -30.86 -8.14
CA LEU A 258 -15.27 -30.71 -7.69
C LEU A 258 -14.66 -29.55 -8.49
N PRO A 259 -14.25 -28.45 -7.84
CA PRO A 259 -13.73 -27.30 -8.58
C PRO A 259 -12.44 -27.67 -9.34
N SER A 260 -12.30 -27.14 -10.55
CA SER A 260 -11.12 -27.28 -11.42
C SER A 260 -9.81 -26.85 -10.74
N LYS A 261 -8.68 -27.31 -11.27
CA LYS A 261 -7.36 -26.97 -10.71
C LYS A 261 -7.09 -25.46 -10.78
N ALA A 262 -7.52 -24.78 -11.86
CA ALA A 262 -7.42 -23.33 -11.98
C ALA A 262 -8.25 -22.61 -10.91
N ALA A 263 -9.50 -23.03 -10.66
CA ALA A 263 -10.35 -22.45 -9.63
C ALA A 263 -9.72 -22.58 -8.22
N ARG A 264 -9.09 -23.73 -7.93
CA ARG A 264 -8.38 -23.96 -6.66
C ARG A 264 -7.14 -23.07 -6.51
N ARG A 265 -6.38 -22.81 -7.58
CA ARG A 265 -5.24 -21.88 -7.56
C ARG A 265 -5.69 -20.45 -7.29
N LYS A 266 -6.75 -19.99 -7.96
CA LYS A 266 -7.33 -18.66 -7.77
C LYS A 266 -7.78 -18.41 -6.32
N ALA A 267 -8.45 -19.39 -5.71
CA ALA A 267 -8.87 -19.32 -4.31
C ALA A 267 -7.71 -19.28 -3.29
N ARG A 268 -6.54 -19.84 -3.63
CA ARG A 268 -5.32 -19.74 -2.79
C ARG A 268 -4.60 -18.40 -2.96
N ALA A 269 -4.66 -17.80 -4.14
CA ALA A 269 -4.07 -16.49 -4.40
C ALA A 269 -4.77 -15.38 -3.59
N SER A 270 -6.09 -15.46 -3.41
CA SER A 270 -6.86 -14.50 -2.59
C SER A 270 -6.58 -14.57 -1.07
N SER A 271 -5.79 -15.54 -0.61
CA SER A 271 -5.42 -15.71 0.82
C SER A 271 -3.98 -15.27 1.17
N ARG A 272 -3.20 -14.76 0.20
CA ARG A 272 -1.88 -14.17 0.45
C ARG A 272 -1.94 -12.65 0.30
N SER A 273 -2.39 -11.96 1.34
CA SER A 273 -2.01 -10.55 1.53
C SER A 273 -0.56 -10.54 2.01
N GLY A 274 0.36 -10.32 1.07
CA GLY A 274 1.79 -10.28 1.33
C GLY A 274 2.17 -9.12 2.24
N PHE A 275 2.84 -9.41 3.34
CA PHE A 275 3.64 -8.46 4.11
C PHE A 275 5.11 -8.88 3.93
N GLY A 276 5.89 -8.06 3.23
CA GLY A 276 7.35 -8.01 3.28
C GLY A 276 7.73 -6.60 3.78
N GLY A 277 8.79 -6.33 4.53
CA GLY A 277 10.00 -7.08 4.82
C GLY A 277 11.21 -6.18 4.54
N GLY A 278 11.75 -5.49 5.56
CA GLY A 278 13.17 -5.09 5.65
C GLY A 278 13.60 -3.64 5.32
N SER A 279 14.28 -3.04 6.32
CA SER A 279 15.30 -1.95 6.39
C SER A 279 15.19 -0.64 5.57
N SER A 280 15.30 0.49 6.29
CA SER A 280 15.31 1.89 5.80
C SER A 280 16.64 2.58 6.12
N GLY A 281 17.07 3.53 5.26
CA GLY A 281 18.24 4.38 5.43
C GLY A 281 18.02 5.85 5.04
N GLY A 282 16.76 6.31 4.95
CA GLY A 282 16.41 7.68 4.59
C GLY A 282 14.98 8.01 4.99
N GLY A 283 14.83 8.85 6.02
CA GLY A 283 13.55 9.19 6.66
C GLY A 283 12.52 9.83 5.74
N GLY A 284 11.29 9.93 6.24
CA GLY A 284 10.11 10.40 5.53
C GLY A 284 8.99 9.38 5.45
N ALA A 285 7.91 9.76 4.78
CA ALA A 285 6.65 9.01 4.69
C ALA A 285 6.21 8.80 3.25
N SER A 286 5.47 7.72 2.99
CA SER A 286 4.97 7.37 1.65
C SER A 286 3.49 7.00 1.68
N GLY A 287 2.78 7.36 0.62
CA GLY A 287 1.36 7.04 0.43
C GLY A 287 1.08 6.57 -0.99
N LYS A 288 0.09 5.69 -1.15
CA LYS A 288 -0.45 5.28 -2.45
C LYS A 288 -1.97 5.46 -2.46
N TRP A 289 -2.55 5.81 -3.61
CA TRP A 289 -3.99 5.97 -3.82
C TRP A 289 -4.49 5.33 -5.11
#